data_AF-O16208-F1
#
_entry.id   AF-O16208-F1
#
_cell.length_a   1.000
_cell.length_b   1.000
_cell.length_c   1.000
_cell.angle_alpha   90.00
_cell.angle_beta   90.00
_cell.angle_gamma   90.00
#
_symmetry.space_group_name_H-M   'P 1'
#
loop_
_entity.id
_entity.type
_entity.pdbx_description
1 polymer ?
#
loop_
_entity_poly.entity_id
_entity_poly.type
_entity_poly.pdbx_seq_one_letter_code
_entity_poly.pdbx_strand_id
1 'polypeptide(L)'
;MRNILIFALCALASSAAEAPGSSHSPSFKFGTVHGEPDDYANSTSVQVKNFKECIEKCSAIFDCIVASQKSPSEPCNLFLWNSVEKVKRNDSGGEGLTAFRVFTEQPSCKLNVALLLNGKKYQIYSNDTQHYLWTINAAADGWTIKYSRS
;
A
#
# COMPACT_ATOMS: atom_id res chain seq x y z
N MET A 1 5.95 -61.99 -12.65
CA MET A 1 6.70 -61.00 -13.47
C MET A 1 5.72 -60.03 -14.10
N ARG A 2 6.08 -58.74 -14.06
CA ARG A 2 5.77 -57.68 -15.03
C ARG A 2 4.43 -56.91 -14.95
N ASN A 3 4.58 -55.66 -14.53
CA ASN A 3 4.04 -54.40 -15.06
C ASN A 3 2.63 -54.39 -15.66
N ILE A 4 1.76 -53.60 -15.02
CA ILE A 4 0.86 -52.69 -15.72
C ILE A 4 1.17 -51.26 -15.27
N LEU A 5 1.18 -50.40 -16.26
CA LEU A 5 1.78 -49.09 -16.36
C LEU A 5 0.62 -48.14 -16.70
N ILE A 6 0.67 -46.96 -16.09
CA ILE A 6 0.15 -45.66 -16.58
C ILE A 6 -1.33 -45.30 -16.35
N PHE A 7 -1.47 -43.99 -16.11
CA PHE A 7 -2.58 -43.05 -16.33
C PHE A 7 -3.44 -42.82 -15.09
N ALA A 8 -3.73 -41.60 -14.67
CA ALA A 8 -3.43 -40.24 -15.10
C ALA A 8 -3.90 -39.37 -13.91
N LEU A 9 -3.14 -38.38 -13.47
CA LEU A 9 -3.37 -36.95 -13.74
C LEU A 9 -4.81 -36.43 -13.52
N CYS A 10 -4.85 -35.24 -12.91
CA CYS A 10 -5.97 -34.33 -12.65
C CYS A 10 -6.73 -34.58 -11.34
N ALA A 11 -6.95 -33.61 -10.45
CA ALA A 11 -6.69 -32.18 -10.44
C ALA A 11 -6.64 -31.76 -8.95
N LEU A 12 -5.64 -31.00 -8.50
CA LEU A 12 -5.71 -29.53 -8.39
C LEU A 12 -7.13 -28.98 -8.15
N ALA A 13 -7.61 -29.18 -6.92
CA ALA A 13 -8.46 -28.22 -6.26
C ALA A 13 -7.95 -28.07 -4.82
N SER A 14 -6.76 -27.47 -4.66
CA SER A 14 -6.46 -26.78 -3.41
C SER A 14 -7.36 -25.55 -3.34
N SER A 15 -8.67 -25.76 -3.13
CA SER A 15 -9.45 -24.77 -2.40
C SER A 15 -8.83 -24.77 -1.01
N ALA A 16 -7.81 -23.93 -0.80
CA ALA A 16 -7.59 -23.36 0.51
C ALA A 16 -8.86 -22.59 0.83
N ALA A 17 -9.88 -23.30 1.32
CA ALA A 17 -10.92 -22.71 2.11
C ALA A 17 -10.18 -22.13 3.31
N GLU A 18 -9.85 -20.84 3.24
CA GLU A 18 -9.39 -20.08 4.38
C GLU A 18 -10.36 -20.41 5.51
N ALA A 19 -9.85 -21.02 6.58
CA ALA A 19 -10.68 -21.46 7.68
C ALA A 19 -11.53 -20.25 8.13
N PRO A 20 -12.86 -20.39 8.25
CA PRO A 20 -13.70 -19.31 8.75
C PRO A 20 -13.22 -18.98 10.17
N GLY A 21 -12.52 -17.85 10.33
CA GLY A 21 -11.81 -17.50 11.55
C GLY A 21 -10.31 -17.29 11.41
N SER A 22 -9.73 -17.19 10.19
CA SER A 22 -8.38 -16.64 10.04
C SER A 22 -8.36 -15.19 10.52
N SER A 23 -8.10 -14.99 11.81
CA SER A 23 -7.81 -13.67 12.36
C SER A 23 -6.55 -13.17 11.66
N HIS A 24 -6.71 -12.23 10.74
CA HIS A 24 -5.58 -11.54 10.16
C HIS A 24 -5.06 -10.59 11.22
N SER A 25 -3.91 -10.92 11.83
CA SER A 25 -3.23 -9.99 12.72
C SER A 25 -2.97 -8.66 11.97
N PRO A 26 -3.13 -7.51 12.63
CA PRO A 26 -2.81 -6.23 12.05
C PRO A 26 -1.40 -6.22 11.46
N SER A 27 -1.25 -5.73 10.23
CA SER A 27 0.04 -5.62 9.56
C SER A 27 0.05 -4.41 8.65
N PHE A 28 1.26 -3.95 8.29
CA PHE A 28 1.41 -2.93 7.26
C PHE A 28 1.04 -3.46 5.89
N LYS A 29 0.23 -2.71 5.17
CA LYS A 29 -0.24 -3.00 3.81
C LYS A 29 -0.33 -1.72 3.01
N PHE A 30 -0.30 -1.82 1.69
CA PHE A 30 -0.33 -0.67 0.80
C PHE A 30 -1.68 -0.55 0.08
N GLY A 31 -2.44 0.50 0.40
CA GLY A 31 -3.63 0.88 -0.35
C GLY A 31 -3.24 1.75 -1.54
N THR A 32 -3.56 1.33 -2.77
CA THR A 32 -3.20 2.04 -4.00
C THR A 32 -4.37 2.86 -4.52
N VAL A 33 -4.08 4.06 -5.02
CA VAL A 33 -5.03 4.96 -5.68
C VAL A 33 -4.44 5.51 -6.98
N HIS A 34 -5.31 6.02 -7.84
CA HIS A 34 -4.93 6.83 -9.00
C HIS A 34 -4.75 8.29 -8.57
N GLY A 35 -3.52 8.77 -8.63
CA GLY A 35 -3.16 10.11 -8.19
C GLY A 35 -1.67 10.23 -7.90
N GLU A 36 -1.25 11.46 -7.61
CA GLU A 36 0.11 11.83 -7.26
C GLU A 36 0.17 12.76 -6.05
N PRO A 37 1.27 12.76 -5.29
CA PRO A 37 1.62 13.86 -4.40
C PRO A 37 1.59 15.20 -5.13
N ASP A 38 1.17 16.26 -4.45
CA ASP A 38 1.18 17.62 -4.99
C ASP A 38 2.57 18.27 -4.95
N ASP A 39 3.45 17.80 -4.08
CA ASP A 39 4.86 18.17 -3.99
C ASP A 39 5.75 16.92 -3.89
N TYR A 40 6.92 17.00 -4.54
CA TYR A 40 7.95 15.96 -4.59
C TYR A 40 9.28 16.40 -3.95
N ALA A 41 9.39 17.64 -3.46
CA ALA A 41 10.63 18.22 -2.93
C ALA A 41 11.24 17.40 -1.78
N ASN A 42 10.41 16.78 -0.93
CA ASN A 42 10.84 15.95 0.19
C ASN A 42 10.71 14.43 -0.08
N SER A 43 10.78 14.05 -1.36
CA SER A 43 10.78 12.64 -1.78
C SER A 43 12.18 12.14 -2.11
N THR A 44 12.40 10.84 -1.99
CA THR A 44 13.58 10.17 -2.54
C THR A 44 13.20 9.44 -3.82
N SER A 45 13.79 9.85 -4.95
CA SER A 45 13.57 9.20 -6.23
C SER A 45 14.47 7.96 -6.39
N VAL A 46 13.88 6.82 -6.75
CA VAL A 46 14.59 5.57 -7.01
C VAL A 46 14.14 4.96 -8.34
N GLN A 47 15.07 4.34 -9.06
CA GLN A 47 14.76 3.65 -10.30
C GLN A 47 14.15 2.28 -10.01
N VAL A 48 13.02 1.99 -10.67
CA VAL A 48 12.28 0.73 -10.54
C VAL A 48 11.70 0.34 -11.89
N LYS A 49 11.42 -0.94 -12.11
CA LYS A 49 10.82 -1.43 -13.36
C LYS A 49 9.34 -1.14 -13.46
N ASN A 50 8.65 -1.08 -12.32
CA ASN A 50 7.21 -0.92 -12.23
C ASN A 50 6.78 -0.53 -10.81
N PHE A 51 5.49 -0.25 -10.65
CA PHE A 51 4.93 0.23 -9.39
C PHE A 51 4.96 -0.81 -8.27
N LYS A 52 4.95 -2.12 -8.59
CA LYS A 52 5.10 -3.17 -7.58
C LYS A 52 6.48 -3.09 -6.92
N GLU A 53 7.53 -2.91 -7.70
CA GLU A 53 8.89 -2.69 -7.18
C GLU A 53 8.99 -1.36 -6.41
N CYS A 54 8.27 -0.31 -6.84
CA CYS A 54 8.16 0.95 -6.08
C CYS A 54 7.64 0.72 -4.65
N ILE A 55 6.54 -0.03 -4.52
CA ILE A 55 5.97 -0.40 -3.22
C ILE A 55 6.94 -1.25 -2.40
N GLU A 56 7.64 -2.21 -3.02
CA GLU A 56 8.64 -3.05 -2.34
C GLU A 56 9.79 -2.21 -1.77
N LYS A 57 10.29 -1.22 -2.54
CA LYS A 57 11.31 -0.28 -2.05
C LYS A 57 10.82 0.53 -0.86
N CYS A 58 9.59 1.06 -0.92
CA CYS A 58 8.99 1.75 0.22
C CYS A 58 8.84 0.82 1.44
N SER A 59 8.35 -0.40 1.23
CA SER A 59 8.16 -1.37 2.31
C SER A 59 9.47 -1.78 3.01
N ALA A 60 10.61 -1.67 2.33
CA ALA A 60 11.93 -1.93 2.90
C ALA A 60 12.47 -0.75 3.74
N ILE A 61 11.88 0.44 3.61
CA ILE A 61 12.27 1.63 4.37
C ILE A 61 11.30 1.80 5.53
N PHE A 62 11.83 1.73 6.75
CA PHE A 62 11.03 1.68 7.97
C PHE A 62 10.03 2.85 8.10
N ASP A 63 10.45 4.06 7.72
CA ASP A 63 9.64 5.28 7.85
C ASP A 63 8.89 5.66 6.55
N CYS A 64 9.01 4.89 5.48
CA CYS A 64 8.31 5.19 4.23
C CYS A 64 6.82 4.86 4.35
N ILE A 65 5.98 5.87 4.10
CA ILE A 65 4.52 5.79 4.22
C ILE A 65 3.80 5.97 2.89
N VAL A 66 4.43 6.61 1.91
CA VAL A 66 3.83 6.84 0.59
C VAL A 66 4.85 6.52 -0.51
N ALA A 67 4.41 5.81 -1.53
CA ALA A 67 5.16 5.52 -2.74
C ALA A 67 4.36 5.99 -3.95
N SER A 68 4.97 6.77 -4.85
CA SER A 68 4.32 7.31 -6.05
C SER A 68 5.12 7.01 -7.30
N GLN A 69 4.44 6.68 -8.39
CA GLN A 69 5.06 6.55 -9.70
C GLN A 69 4.08 7.04 -10.78
N LYS A 70 4.47 8.06 -11.55
CA LYS A 70 3.64 8.65 -12.62
C LYS A 70 3.37 7.66 -13.76
N SER A 71 4.40 6.92 -14.16
CA SER A 71 4.32 5.88 -15.18
C SER A 71 5.47 4.88 -15.03
N PRO A 72 5.42 3.69 -15.65
CA PRO A 72 6.51 2.71 -15.57
C PRO A 72 7.87 3.21 -16.08
N SER A 73 7.92 4.27 -16.89
CA SER A 73 9.16 4.88 -17.38
C SER A 73 9.72 5.96 -16.46
N GLU A 74 8.94 6.43 -15.48
CA GLU A 74 9.32 7.45 -14.52
C GLU A 74 9.87 6.81 -13.23
N PRO A 75 10.75 7.51 -12.48
CA PRO A 75 11.23 7.02 -11.21
C PRO A 75 10.10 6.88 -10.19
N CYS A 76 10.31 5.95 -9.26
CA CYS A 76 9.49 5.85 -8.06
C CYS A 76 9.92 6.91 -7.05
N ASN A 77 8.97 7.61 -6.45
CA ASN A 77 9.21 8.60 -5.42
C ASN A 77 8.70 8.09 -4.07
N LEU A 78 9.61 8.04 -3.11
CA LEU A 78 9.38 7.52 -1.76
C LEU A 78 9.29 8.67 -0.77
N PHE A 79 8.23 8.66 0.05
CA PHE A 79 7.94 9.70 1.02
C PHE A 79 7.96 9.10 2.42
N LEU A 80 8.80 9.69 3.26
CA LEU A 80 8.89 9.33 4.66
C LEU A 80 7.75 9.99 5.45
N TRP A 81 7.54 9.51 6.66
CA TRP A 81 6.60 10.15 7.57
C TRP A 81 6.92 11.65 7.73
N ASN A 82 5.88 12.48 7.66
CA ASN A 82 5.96 13.95 7.70
C ASN A 82 6.62 14.61 6.47
N SER A 83 6.66 13.95 5.31
CA SER A 83 7.25 14.51 4.08
C SER A 83 6.26 14.81 2.94
N VAL A 84 4.97 14.48 3.12
CA VAL A 84 3.90 14.71 2.13
C VAL A 84 2.62 15.14 2.83
N GLU A 85 1.96 16.19 2.35
CA GLU A 85 0.72 16.70 3.00
C GLU A 85 -0.53 16.40 2.19
N LYS A 86 -0.39 16.15 0.88
CA LYS A 86 -1.52 15.96 0.00
C LYS A 86 -1.18 15.07 -1.19
N VAL A 87 -2.19 14.33 -1.63
CA VAL A 87 -2.17 13.52 -2.85
C VAL A 87 -3.38 13.90 -3.67
N LYS A 88 -3.16 14.42 -4.86
CA LYS A 88 -4.17 14.83 -5.82
C LYS A 88 -4.62 13.64 -6.66
N ARG A 89 -5.93 13.43 -6.74
CA ARG A 89 -6.53 12.38 -7.58
C ARG A 89 -6.43 12.69 -9.07
N ASN A 90 -6.47 11.67 -9.93
CA ASN A 90 -6.35 11.88 -11.38
C ASN A 90 -7.43 12.78 -11.97
N ASP A 91 -8.68 12.65 -11.54
CA ASP A 91 -9.81 13.48 -11.97
C ASP A 91 -9.71 14.94 -11.52
N SER A 92 -8.76 15.26 -10.63
CA SER A 92 -8.40 16.63 -10.23
C SER A 92 -7.06 17.07 -10.82
N GLY A 93 -6.57 16.37 -11.84
CA GLY A 93 -5.33 16.68 -12.55
C GLY A 93 -4.09 16.00 -11.97
N GLY A 94 -4.23 15.00 -11.11
CA GLY A 94 -3.14 14.12 -10.71
C GLY A 94 -2.79 13.10 -11.79
N GLU A 95 -1.66 12.42 -11.62
CA GLU A 95 -1.15 11.44 -12.57
C GLU A 95 -0.64 10.18 -11.86
N GLY A 96 -0.68 9.05 -12.57
CA GLY A 96 -0.05 7.81 -12.11
C GLY A 96 -0.75 7.12 -10.94
N LEU A 97 0.08 6.46 -10.12
CA LEU A 97 -0.34 5.66 -8.99
C LEU A 97 0.39 6.11 -7.72
N THR A 98 -0.38 6.18 -6.63
CA THR A 98 0.14 6.43 -5.29
C THR A 98 -0.33 5.35 -4.33
N ALA A 99 0.58 4.85 -3.49
CA ALA A 99 0.31 3.81 -2.51
C ALA A 99 0.57 4.34 -1.09
N PHE A 100 -0.38 4.12 -0.19
CA PHE A 100 -0.34 4.52 1.22
C PHE A 100 -0.12 3.29 2.11
N ARG A 101 0.91 3.32 2.96
CA ARG A 101 1.24 2.25 3.89
C ARG A 101 0.41 2.31 5.17
N VAL A 102 -0.71 1.61 5.21
CA VAL A 102 -1.62 1.61 6.36
C VAL A 102 -1.43 0.38 7.24
N PHE A 103 -1.65 0.52 8.55
CA PHE A 103 -1.66 -0.61 9.48
C PHE A 103 -3.10 -1.10 9.66
N THR A 104 -3.40 -2.33 9.22
CA THR A 104 -4.78 -2.83 9.18
C THR A 104 -4.87 -4.35 9.27
N GLU A 105 -6.00 -4.85 9.77
CA GLU A 105 -6.39 -6.26 9.80
C GLU A 105 -6.99 -6.73 8.46
N GLN A 106 -7.39 -5.82 7.57
CA GLN A 106 -7.93 -6.22 6.27
C GLN A 106 -6.89 -7.00 5.46
N PRO A 107 -7.24 -8.10 4.77
CA PRO A 107 -6.28 -8.84 3.96
C PRO A 107 -5.83 -8.01 2.74
N SER A 108 -4.58 -8.17 2.33
CA SER A 108 -3.98 -7.34 1.25
C SER A 108 -4.74 -7.43 -0.08
N CYS A 109 -5.39 -8.57 -0.36
CA CYS A 109 -6.17 -8.79 -1.58
C CYS A 109 -7.60 -8.21 -1.53
N LYS A 110 -8.07 -7.73 -0.37
CA LYS A 110 -9.42 -7.15 -0.19
C LYS A 110 -9.38 -5.87 0.64
N LEU A 111 -8.37 -5.02 0.42
CA LEU A 111 -8.31 -3.71 1.06
C LEU A 111 -9.46 -2.82 0.55
N ASN A 112 -10.33 -2.39 1.45
CA ASN A 112 -11.29 -1.33 1.21
C ASN A 112 -10.58 0.02 1.31
N VAL A 113 -9.92 0.42 0.23
CA VAL A 113 -9.11 1.66 0.15
C VAL A 113 -9.95 2.90 0.48
N ALA A 114 -11.21 2.95 0.03
CA ALA A 114 -12.10 4.08 0.33
C ALA A 114 -12.34 4.26 1.84
N LEU A 115 -12.51 3.16 2.58
CA LEU A 115 -12.64 3.20 4.03
C LEU A 115 -11.30 3.46 4.74
N LEU A 116 -10.19 2.93 4.19
CA LEU A 116 -8.87 3.07 4.81
C LEU A 116 -8.31 4.49 4.67
N LEU A 117 -8.64 5.20 3.60
CA LEU A 117 -8.09 6.52 3.31
C LEU A 117 -9.06 7.66 3.65
N ASN A 118 -9.97 7.47 4.60
CA ASN A 118 -10.96 8.47 4.99
C ASN A 118 -11.11 8.61 6.51
N GLY A 119 -10.42 9.58 7.09
CA GLY A 119 -10.50 9.94 8.51
C GLY A 119 -9.77 8.99 9.47
N LYS A 120 -9.16 7.92 8.96
CA LYS A 120 -8.47 6.94 9.78
C LYS A 120 -7.08 7.39 10.17
N LYS A 121 -6.73 7.10 11.42
CA LYS A 121 -5.43 7.36 12.02
C LYS A 121 -4.63 6.06 12.07
N TYR A 122 -3.36 6.14 11.68
CA TYR A 122 -2.43 5.01 11.63
C TYR A 122 -1.16 5.35 12.37
N GLN A 123 -0.58 4.33 13.00
CA GLN A 123 0.80 4.33 13.45
C GLN A 123 1.75 3.99 12.31
N ILE A 124 2.98 4.48 12.37
CA ILE A 124 4.06 4.05 11.48
C ILE A 124 4.88 2.89 12.04
N TYR A 125 4.82 2.66 13.35
CA TYR A 125 5.51 1.55 14.03
C TYR A 125 4.50 0.61 14.67
N SER A 126 4.60 -0.69 14.43
CA SER A 126 3.63 -1.67 14.93
C SER A 126 3.53 -1.71 16.46
N ASN A 127 4.60 -1.32 17.16
CA ASN A 127 4.71 -1.30 18.61
C ASN A 127 4.43 0.08 19.24
N ASP A 128 4.19 1.13 18.46
CA ASP A 128 3.92 2.47 18.97
C ASP A 128 2.59 2.99 18.41
N THR A 129 1.54 2.90 19.22
CA THR A 129 0.19 3.32 18.84
C THR A 129 -0.13 4.76 19.27
N GLN A 130 0.84 5.55 19.75
CA GLN A 130 0.58 6.84 20.38
C GLN A 130 1.43 7.98 19.80
N HIS A 131 2.74 7.80 19.63
CA HIS A 131 3.65 8.93 19.41
C HIS A 131 3.87 9.29 17.95
N TYR A 132 3.82 8.36 17.01
CA TYR A 132 4.08 8.65 15.59
C TYR A 132 2.90 8.21 14.75
N LEU A 133 1.91 9.11 14.70
CA LEU A 133 0.65 8.84 14.01
C LEU A 133 0.48 9.76 12.81
N TRP A 134 -0.31 9.29 11.86
CA TRP A 134 -0.74 10.07 10.71
C TRP A 134 -2.18 9.73 10.35
N THR A 135 -2.90 10.71 9.81
CA THR A 135 -4.31 10.59 9.44
C THR A 135 -4.47 10.93 7.97
N ILE A 136 -5.19 10.09 7.24
CA ILE A 136 -5.48 10.29 5.82
C ILE A 136 -6.96 10.63 5.71
N ASN A 137 -7.28 11.79 5.14
CA ASN A 137 -8.65 12.24 4.95
C ASN A 137 -8.94 12.35 3.46
N ALA A 138 -10.03 11.74 3.02
CA ALA A 138 -10.53 11.94 1.67
C ALA A 138 -11.06 13.37 1.54
N ALA A 139 -10.71 14.02 0.43
CA ALA A 139 -11.16 15.34 0.04
C ALA A 139 -11.70 15.29 -1.39
N ALA A 140 -12.36 16.38 -1.83
CA ALA A 140 -12.91 16.48 -3.17
C ALA A 140 -11.84 16.30 -4.27
N ASP A 141 -10.61 16.77 -4.01
CA ASP A 141 -9.49 16.77 -4.94
C ASP A 141 -8.43 15.68 -4.66
N GLY A 142 -8.71 14.75 -3.76
CA GLY A 142 -7.81 13.64 -3.43
C GLY A 142 -7.77 13.32 -1.95
N TRP A 143 -6.59 13.36 -1.34
CA TRP A 143 -6.37 13.03 0.05
C TRP A 143 -5.47 14.06 0.72
N THR A 144 -5.81 14.43 1.96
CA THR A 144 -4.97 15.25 2.82
C THR A 144 -4.42 14.42 3.97
N ILE A 145 -3.18 14.69 4.33
CA ILE A 145 -2.42 13.94 5.32
C ILE A 145 -2.08 14.87 6.47
N LYS A 146 -2.33 14.42 7.70
CA LYS A 146 -1.97 15.14 8.92
C LYS A 146 -1.11 14.26 9.80
N TYR A 147 -0.09 14.84 10.40
CA TYR A 147 0.85 14.15 11.28
C TYR A 147 0.61 14.58 12.72
N SER A 148 0.77 13.65 13.65
CA SER A 148 0.78 13.97 15.08
C SER A 148 1.95 13.27 15.76
N ARG A 149 2.75 14.07 16.44
CA ARG A 149 3.76 13.62 17.38
C ARG A 149 3.32 13.96 18.80
N SER A 150 3.12 12.95 19.64
CA SER A 150 2.90 13.14 21.09
C SER A 150 4.15 12.81 21.88
#